data_AF-A0A7X4Y2C6-F1
#
_entry.id   AF-A0A7X4Y2C6-F1
#
_cell.length_a   1.000
_cell.length_b   1.000
_cell.length_c   1.000
_cell.angle_alpha   90.00
_cell.angle_beta   90.00
_cell.angle_gamma   90.00
#
_symmetry.space_group_name_H-M   'P 1'
#
loop_
_entity.id
_entity.type
_entity.pdbx_description
1 polymer ?
#
loop_
_entity_poly.entity_id
_entity_poly.type
_entity_poly.pdbx_seq_one_letter_code
_entity_poly.pdbx_strand_id
1 'polypeptide(L)'
;MEDFFRFAKEVDKEFLSYVEREELYGGLKKAQELKEKQQEPLNKLYCEWVEKSFRFLIDRWVCFEVLPNEGFLHASGLIKARKIRLWGMLPIRKDVKDLTEEERELSKYISKNLDELYVYGFAKELAVLSLFRRDCKDDGIKILPGTAIRIFEIESSHLLYIDSLWIIPKALRLRYLYDKFFSEHHATFSRILSDELSKAIQNSCAEERIRLIQTAIAVIKSDPESLPKGEPKSFAEKWLREELRV
;
A
#
# COMPACT_ATOMS: atom_id res chain seq x y z
N MET A 1 2.32 19.04 -10.71
CA MET A 1 1.02 19.74 -10.80
C MET A 1 0.12 19.10 -11.86
N GLU A 2 0.06 19.49 -13.14
CA GLU A 2 -0.94 18.88 -14.07
C GLU A 2 -0.95 17.34 -14.18
N ASP A 3 0.19 16.67 -14.34
CA ASP A 3 0.21 15.19 -14.40
C ASP A 3 -0.20 14.52 -13.09
N PHE A 4 0.15 15.13 -11.95
CA PHE A 4 -0.28 14.70 -10.63
C PHE A 4 -1.80 14.86 -10.46
N PHE A 5 -2.38 15.98 -10.93
CA PHE A 5 -3.83 16.18 -10.89
C PHE A 5 -4.55 15.23 -11.83
N ARG A 6 -3.98 14.88 -12.99
CA ARG A 6 -4.55 13.87 -13.90
C ARG A 6 -4.49 12.48 -13.28
N PHE A 7 -3.35 12.06 -12.76
CA PHE A 7 -3.21 10.77 -12.07
C PHE A 7 -4.11 10.70 -10.83
N ALA A 8 -4.11 11.74 -10.00
CA ALA A 8 -4.99 11.81 -8.83
C ALA A 8 -6.45 11.72 -9.26
N LYS A 9 -6.86 12.33 -10.38
CA LYS A 9 -8.22 12.30 -10.92
C LYS A 9 -8.60 10.97 -11.59
N GLU A 10 -7.66 10.29 -12.21
CA GLU A 10 -7.84 8.96 -12.83
C GLU A 10 -7.92 7.88 -11.77
N VAL A 11 -7.01 7.89 -10.79
CA VAL A 11 -7.14 7.08 -9.58
C VAL A 11 -8.44 7.44 -8.87
N ASP A 12 -8.71 8.70 -8.53
CA ASP A 12 -9.96 9.16 -7.88
C ASP A 12 -11.24 8.64 -8.55
N LYS A 13 -11.35 8.72 -9.89
CA LYS A 13 -12.56 8.28 -10.62
C LYS A 13 -12.81 6.77 -10.56
N GLU A 14 -11.77 5.97 -10.68
CA GLU A 14 -11.86 4.51 -10.68
C GLU A 14 -11.59 3.90 -9.31
N PHE A 15 -11.21 4.68 -8.30
CA PHE A 15 -10.86 4.19 -6.98
C PHE A 15 -11.92 4.55 -5.95
N LEU A 16 -12.27 5.84 -5.85
CA LEU A 16 -13.28 6.30 -4.90
C LEU A 16 -14.70 5.97 -5.35
N SER A 17 -14.89 5.46 -6.56
CA SER A 17 -16.13 4.80 -6.97
C SER A 17 -16.38 3.48 -6.23
N TYR A 18 -15.33 2.89 -5.63
CA TYR A 18 -15.40 1.56 -5.02
C TYR A 18 -15.15 1.54 -3.49
N VAL A 19 -14.78 2.68 -2.89
CA VAL A 19 -14.79 2.86 -1.44
C VAL A 19 -16.12 3.52 -1.07
N GLU A 20 -16.90 2.89 -0.19
CA GLU A 20 -18.15 3.49 0.26
C GLU A 20 -17.84 4.84 0.94
N ARG A 21 -18.58 5.89 0.59
CA ARG A 21 -18.37 7.20 1.22
C ARG A 21 -18.53 7.11 2.72
N GLU A 22 -19.43 6.24 3.16
CA GLU A 22 -19.72 5.85 4.53
C GLU A 22 -18.47 5.32 5.24
N GLU A 23 -17.62 4.53 4.58
CA GLU A 23 -16.34 4.07 5.13
C GLU A 23 -15.33 5.21 5.29
N LEU A 24 -15.26 6.14 4.32
CA LEU A 24 -14.40 7.33 4.42
C LEU A 24 -14.84 8.24 5.59
N TYR A 25 -16.14 8.49 5.73
CA TYR A 25 -16.68 9.28 6.84
C TYR A 25 -16.56 8.55 8.19
N GLY A 26 -16.70 7.23 8.21
CA GLY A 26 -16.45 6.40 9.39
C GLY A 26 -15.00 6.50 9.86
N GLY A 27 -14.04 6.37 8.93
CA GLY A 27 -12.62 6.56 9.21
C GLY A 27 -12.28 7.99 9.66
N LEU A 28 -12.89 9.01 9.04
CA LEU A 28 -12.74 10.41 9.45
C LEU A 28 -13.20 10.63 10.90
N LYS A 29 -14.42 10.18 11.21
CA LYS A 29 -14.99 10.29 12.56
C LYS A 29 -14.09 9.59 13.58
N LYS A 30 -13.59 8.42 13.24
CA LYS A 30 -12.71 7.65 14.13
C LYS A 30 -11.36 8.32 14.36
N ALA A 31 -10.75 8.89 13.31
CA ALA A 31 -9.52 9.66 13.44
C ALA A 31 -9.71 10.87 14.38
N GLN A 32 -10.87 11.54 14.30
CA GLN A 32 -11.24 12.62 15.21
C GLN A 32 -11.40 12.14 16.66
N GLU A 33 -12.09 11.02 16.87
CA GLU A 33 -12.24 10.41 18.22
C GLU A 33 -10.90 9.99 18.82
N LEU A 34 -9.99 9.41 18.03
CA LEU A 34 -8.65 9.03 18.47
C LEU A 34 -7.81 10.27 18.84
N LYS A 35 -7.90 11.34 18.04
CA LYS A 35 -7.24 12.62 18.30
C LYS A 35 -7.71 13.25 19.62
N GLU A 36 -9.02 13.25 19.87
CA GLU A 36 -9.61 13.84 21.08
C GLU A 36 -9.23 13.10 22.36
N LYS A 37 -9.10 11.78 22.28
CA LYS A 37 -8.71 10.92 23.43
C LYS A 37 -7.22 10.96 23.72
N GLN A 38 -6.41 11.52 22.83
CA GLN A 38 -4.96 11.39 22.91
C GLN A 38 -4.30 12.54 23.69
N GLN A 39 -3.54 12.17 24.72
CA GLN A 39 -2.76 13.10 25.55
C GLN A 39 -1.29 13.17 25.12
N GLU A 40 -0.78 12.10 24.50
CA GLU A 40 0.60 12.05 24.00
C GLU A 40 0.78 12.94 22.75
N PRO A 41 1.66 13.96 22.79
CA PRO A 41 1.79 14.95 21.70
C PRO A 41 2.09 14.32 20.34
N LEU A 42 2.97 13.32 20.29
CA LEU A 42 3.40 12.67 19.06
C LEU A 42 2.26 11.87 18.41
N ASN A 43 1.50 11.14 19.22
CA ASN A 43 0.36 10.37 18.73
C ASN A 43 -0.80 11.28 18.32
N LYS A 44 -0.97 12.42 18.99
CA LYS A 44 -1.98 13.41 18.62
C LYS A 44 -1.67 14.04 17.25
N LEU A 45 -0.43 14.43 17.03
CA LEU A 45 0.07 14.91 15.73
C LEU A 45 -0.15 13.88 14.61
N TYR A 46 0.05 12.59 14.90
CA TYR A 46 -0.25 11.51 13.96
C TYR A 46 -1.75 11.45 13.62
N CYS A 47 -2.64 11.54 14.62
CA CYS A 47 -4.09 11.51 14.39
C CYS A 47 -4.56 12.72 13.57
N GLU A 48 -3.98 13.90 13.79
CA GLU A 48 -4.25 15.11 12.99
C GLU A 48 -3.88 14.90 11.52
N TRP A 49 -2.76 14.24 11.25
CA TRP A 49 -2.36 13.91 9.88
C TRP A 49 -3.29 12.87 9.22
N VAL A 50 -3.69 11.83 9.95
CA VAL A 50 -4.66 10.84 9.45
C VAL A 50 -6.01 11.50 9.14
N GLU A 51 -6.49 12.38 10.02
CA GLU A 51 -7.71 13.17 9.79
C GLU A 51 -7.61 14.00 8.50
N LYS A 52 -6.51 14.75 8.32
CA LYS A 52 -6.26 15.55 7.12
C LYS A 52 -6.30 14.69 5.85
N SER A 53 -5.83 13.45 5.95
CA SER A 53 -5.81 12.52 4.82
C SER A 53 -7.20 11.96 4.50
N PHE A 54 -8.03 11.66 5.49
CA PHE A 54 -9.44 11.33 5.24
C PHE A 54 -10.21 12.50 4.62
N ARG A 55 -9.98 13.73 5.12
CA ARG A 55 -10.55 14.94 4.52
C ARG A 55 -10.10 15.13 3.07
N PHE A 56 -8.83 14.89 2.75
CA PHE A 56 -8.37 14.86 1.36
C PHE A 56 -9.20 13.88 0.50
N LEU A 57 -9.38 12.64 1.00
CA LEU A 57 -10.07 11.59 0.24
C LEU A 57 -11.56 11.94 0.03
N ILE A 58 -12.16 12.64 0.99
CA ILE A 58 -13.56 13.08 0.93
C ILE A 58 -13.73 14.33 0.05
N ASP A 59 -12.86 15.34 0.22
CA ASP A 59 -13.01 16.67 -0.36
C ASP A 59 -12.45 16.80 -1.78
N ARG A 60 -11.78 15.76 -2.31
CA ARG A 60 -11.37 15.58 -3.73
C ARG A 60 -10.52 16.71 -4.35
N TRP A 61 -9.90 17.57 -3.54
CA TRP A 61 -9.20 18.77 -4.04
C TRP A 61 -7.84 19.04 -3.40
N VAL A 62 -7.45 18.27 -2.39
CA VAL A 62 -6.16 18.50 -1.70
C VAL A 62 -5.06 17.76 -2.48
N CYS A 63 -3.77 17.97 -2.18
CA CYS A 63 -2.68 17.10 -2.66
C CYS A 63 -2.43 16.00 -1.62
N PHE A 64 -2.32 14.74 -2.03
CA PHE A 64 -2.15 13.62 -1.10
C PHE A 64 -0.72 13.65 -0.54
N GLU A 65 -0.59 13.89 0.76
CA GLU A 65 0.71 13.84 1.44
C GLU A 65 1.06 12.37 1.71
N VAL A 66 1.83 11.76 0.79
CA VAL A 66 2.25 10.33 0.82
C VAL A 66 3.06 9.96 2.07
N LEU A 67 3.67 10.97 2.70
CA LEU A 67 4.51 10.85 3.88
C LEU A 67 3.95 11.75 4.99
N PRO A 68 4.30 11.49 6.27
CA PRO A 68 4.02 12.46 7.31
C PRO A 68 4.57 13.80 6.84
N ASN A 69 3.72 14.82 6.79
CA ASN A 69 4.13 16.06 6.15
C ASN A 69 5.37 16.64 6.84
N GLU A 70 6.13 17.47 6.13
CA GLU A 70 7.34 18.06 6.70
C GLU A 70 7.04 18.76 8.03
N GLY A 71 5.86 19.34 8.19
CA GLY A 71 5.36 19.89 9.46
C GLY A 71 5.30 18.86 10.59
N PHE A 72 4.74 17.67 10.38
CA PHE A 72 4.74 16.56 11.34
C PHE A 72 6.17 16.13 11.66
N LEU A 73 7.01 15.94 10.65
CA LEU A 73 8.40 15.49 10.85
C LEU A 73 9.24 16.52 11.61
N HIS A 74 9.00 17.81 11.37
CA HIS A 74 9.60 18.91 12.11
C HIS A 74 9.06 18.98 13.54
N ALA A 75 7.74 18.98 13.72
CA ALA A 75 7.10 19.12 15.04
C ALA A 75 7.36 17.94 15.97
N SER A 76 7.52 16.74 15.41
CA SER A 76 7.87 15.52 16.16
C SER A 76 9.37 15.39 16.46
N GLY A 77 10.23 16.20 15.83
CA GLY A 77 11.69 16.02 15.88
C GLY A 77 12.20 14.84 15.04
N LEU A 78 11.32 14.10 14.37
CA LEU A 78 11.63 12.89 13.58
C LEU A 78 12.17 13.20 12.18
N ILE A 79 12.46 14.46 11.84
CA ILE A 79 12.90 14.83 10.50
C ILE A 79 14.21 14.15 10.05
N LYS A 80 15.09 13.81 11.00
CA LYS A 80 16.35 13.10 10.75
C LYS A 80 16.17 11.57 10.70
N ALA A 81 14.98 11.06 11.05
CA ALA A 81 14.65 9.64 10.98
C ALA A 81 14.47 9.19 9.52
N ARG A 82 15.58 8.91 8.83
CA ARG A 82 15.60 8.31 7.48
C ARG A 82 14.75 7.03 7.40
N LYS A 83 14.61 6.29 8.51
CA LYS A 83 13.88 5.03 8.60
C LYS A 83 12.34 5.25 8.62
N ILE A 84 11.84 6.31 9.26
CA ILE A 84 10.42 6.71 9.18
C ILE A 84 10.06 7.31 7.80
N ARG A 85 10.96 8.05 7.16
CA ARG A 85 10.70 8.59 5.81
C ARG A 85 10.43 7.53 4.74
N LEU A 86 11.00 6.32 4.89
CA LEU A 86 10.83 5.24 3.91
C LEU A 86 9.79 4.19 4.35
N TRP A 87 9.54 4.06 5.65
CA TRP A 87 8.75 2.96 6.26
C TRP A 87 7.70 3.41 7.27
N GLY A 88 7.47 4.72 7.43
CA GLY A 88 6.86 5.36 8.61
C GLY A 88 5.43 4.99 8.99
N MET A 89 4.79 4.05 8.31
CA MET A 89 3.51 3.49 8.77
C MET A 89 3.28 2.07 8.25
N LEU A 90 4.32 1.28 8.09
CA LEU A 90 4.13 -0.16 8.24
C LEU A 90 4.18 -0.43 9.75
N PRO A 91 3.45 -1.43 10.28
CA PRO A 91 3.85 -2.01 11.55
C PRO A 91 5.32 -2.35 11.37
N ILE A 92 6.20 -1.62 12.07
CA ILE A 92 7.63 -1.84 11.92
C ILE A 92 7.82 -3.32 12.24
N ARG A 93 8.30 -4.09 11.24
CA ARG A 93 8.63 -5.50 11.46
C ARG A 93 9.45 -5.56 12.74
N LYS A 94 9.12 -6.51 13.62
CA LYS A 94 9.75 -6.72 14.93
C LYS A 94 11.29 -6.67 14.93
N ASP A 95 11.89 -6.79 13.76
CA ASP A 95 13.33 -6.93 13.52
C ASP A 95 14.03 -5.69 12.92
N VAL A 96 13.40 -4.51 12.88
CA VAL A 96 14.13 -3.28 12.52
C VAL A 96 15.06 -2.89 13.66
N LYS A 97 16.34 -3.24 13.53
CA LYS A 97 17.40 -2.81 14.44
C LYS A 97 17.61 -1.29 14.33
N ASP A 98 17.92 -0.66 15.46
CA ASP A 98 18.19 0.78 15.65
C ASP A 98 17.03 1.72 15.34
N LEU A 99 15.91 1.52 16.04
CA LEU A 99 14.92 2.59 16.28
C LEU A 99 15.24 3.31 17.58
N THR A 100 14.92 4.59 17.64
CA THR A 100 14.79 5.35 18.89
C THR A 100 13.55 4.91 19.66
N GLU A 101 13.43 5.32 20.92
CA GLU A 101 12.29 4.92 21.75
C GLU A 101 11.00 5.56 21.25
N GLU A 102 11.07 6.81 20.81
CA GLU A 102 9.98 7.58 20.25
C GLU A 102 9.44 6.93 18.97
N GLU A 103 10.31 6.44 18.10
CA GLU A 103 9.94 5.70 16.88
C GLU A 103 9.26 4.35 17.20
N ARG A 104 9.71 3.66 18.26
CA ARG A 104 9.11 2.40 18.71
C ARG A 104 7.70 2.62 19.26
N GLU A 105 7.52 3.60 20.13
CA GLU A 105 6.22 3.89 20.73
C GLU A 105 5.20 4.36 19.70
N LEU A 106 5.60 5.22 18.77
CA LEU A 106 4.75 5.59 17.63
C LEU A 106 4.37 4.37 16.80
N SER A 107 5.32 3.48 16.50
CA SER A 107 5.01 2.26 15.74
C SER A 107 4.04 1.32 16.46
N LYS A 108 4.14 1.18 17.79
CA LYS A 108 3.20 0.38 18.58
C LYS A 108 1.80 1.01 18.53
N TYR A 109 1.72 2.33 18.67
CA TYR A 109 0.46 3.06 18.58
C TYR A 109 -0.20 2.89 17.21
N ILE A 110 0.56 3.04 16.12
CA ILE A 110 0.07 2.85 14.75
C ILE A 110 -0.46 1.42 14.57
N SER A 111 0.33 0.41 14.94
CA SER A 111 -0.04 -0.99 14.80
C SER A 111 -1.33 -1.33 15.55
N LYS A 112 -1.54 -0.73 16.73
CA LYS A 112 -2.72 -0.98 17.56
C LYS A 112 -4.01 -0.36 16.99
N ASN A 113 -3.90 0.69 16.19
CA ASN A 113 -5.05 1.41 15.62
C ASN A 113 -5.17 1.22 14.10
N LEU A 114 -4.37 0.33 13.50
CA LEU A 114 -4.27 0.17 12.05
C LEU A 114 -5.57 -0.37 11.45
N ASP A 115 -6.19 -1.34 12.12
CA ASP A 115 -7.45 -1.97 11.68
C ASP A 115 -8.60 -0.93 11.66
N GLU A 116 -8.60 -0.01 12.63
CA GLU A 116 -9.59 1.08 12.71
C GLU A 116 -9.33 2.20 11.67
N LEU A 117 -8.17 2.19 11.03
CA LEU A 117 -7.72 3.16 10.01
C LEU A 117 -7.41 2.47 8.66
N TYR A 118 -8.03 1.31 8.41
CA TYR A 118 -7.79 0.44 7.25
C TYR A 118 -7.77 1.17 5.89
N VAL A 119 -8.78 2.03 5.66
CA VAL A 119 -8.94 2.84 4.45
C VAL A 119 -7.72 3.76 4.22
N TYR A 120 -7.18 4.34 5.29
CA TYR A 120 -6.03 5.22 5.21
C TYR A 120 -4.77 4.44 4.77
N GLY A 121 -4.59 3.24 5.30
CA GLY A 121 -3.48 2.38 4.93
C GLY A 121 -3.52 1.96 3.45
N PHE A 122 -4.72 1.66 2.94
CA PHE A 122 -4.93 1.31 1.55
C PHE A 122 -4.69 2.51 0.60
N ALA A 123 -5.19 3.69 0.93
CA ALA A 123 -4.92 4.93 0.20
C ALA A 123 -3.42 5.26 0.14
N LYS A 124 -2.68 5.01 1.23
CA LYS A 124 -1.23 5.15 1.27
C LYS A 124 -0.54 4.20 0.30
N GLU A 125 -0.91 2.93 0.23
CA GLU A 125 -0.26 1.98 -0.69
C GLU A 125 -0.42 2.40 -2.17
N LEU A 126 -1.54 3.03 -2.52
CA LEU A 126 -1.74 3.59 -3.85
C LEU A 126 -0.93 4.86 -4.09
N ALA A 127 -0.79 5.71 -3.09
CA ALA A 127 0.09 6.86 -3.17
C ALA A 127 1.57 6.46 -3.28
N VAL A 128 1.98 5.34 -2.66
CA VAL A 128 3.32 4.77 -2.88
C VAL A 128 3.43 4.23 -4.30
N LEU A 129 2.41 3.55 -4.82
CA LEU A 129 2.39 3.06 -6.20
C LEU A 129 2.58 4.20 -7.22
N SER A 130 1.98 5.36 -7.02
CA SER A 130 2.13 6.52 -7.90
C SER A 130 3.57 7.04 -7.95
N LEU A 131 4.28 7.02 -6.82
CA LEU A 131 5.69 7.37 -6.74
C LEU A 131 6.60 6.36 -7.46
N PHE A 132 6.22 5.08 -7.49
CA PHE A 132 6.92 4.07 -8.29
C PHE A 132 6.72 4.35 -9.78
N ARG A 133 5.47 4.56 -10.21
CA ARG A 133 5.12 4.83 -11.60
C ARG A 133 5.60 6.19 -12.13
N ARG A 134 6.00 7.11 -11.23
CA ARG A 134 6.39 8.51 -11.53
C ARG A 134 5.22 9.36 -12.03
N ASP A 135 4.02 9.04 -11.56
CA ASP A 135 2.82 9.76 -11.95
C ASP A 135 2.74 11.15 -11.26
N CYS A 136 3.49 11.32 -10.17
CA CYS A 136 3.71 12.60 -9.49
C CYS A 136 4.93 13.34 -10.07
N LYS A 137 4.88 14.67 -10.15
CA LYS A 137 5.99 15.51 -10.68
C LYS A 137 7.27 15.52 -9.83
N ASP A 138 7.26 14.89 -8.66
CA ASP A 138 8.47 14.70 -7.85
C ASP A 138 9.27 13.50 -8.37
N ASP A 139 10.60 13.57 -8.22
CA ASP A 139 11.53 12.52 -8.62
C ASP A 139 11.10 11.15 -8.05
N GLY A 140 10.40 10.36 -8.86
CA GLY A 140 9.89 9.07 -8.38
C GLY A 140 11.01 8.12 -7.98
N ILE A 141 10.63 7.08 -7.24
CA ILE A 141 11.58 6.32 -6.42
C ILE A 141 12.67 5.68 -7.29
N LYS A 142 13.92 6.10 -7.08
CA LYS A 142 15.10 5.42 -7.65
C LYS A 142 15.34 4.13 -6.87
N ILE A 143 15.08 3.01 -7.53
CA ILE A 143 15.29 1.66 -6.99
C ILE A 143 16.55 1.10 -7.64
N LEU A 144 17.50 0.67 -6.82
CA LEU A 144 18.68 -0.05 -7.29
C LEU A 144 18.31 -1.52 -7.56
N PRO A 145 18.90 -2.20 -8.57
CA PRO A 145 18.57 -3.59 -8.91
C PRO A 145 18.64 -4.55 -7.71
N GLY A 146 19.71 -4.49 -6.91
CA GLY A 146 19.85 -5.34 -5.72
C GLY A 146 18.81 -5.06 -4.63
N THR A 147 18.23 -3.86 -4.58
CA THR A 147 17.12 -3.53 -3.67
C THR A 147 15.78 -4.00 -4.22
N ALA A 148 15.63 -4.07 -5.55
CA ALA A 148 14.40 -4.51 -6.21
C ALA A 148 14.06 -5.96 -5.83
N ILE A 149 15.03 -6.88 -5.81
CA ILE A 149 14.80 -8.28 -5.39
C ILE A 149 14.27 -8.37 -3.97
N ARG A 150 14.92 -7.69 -3.03
CA ARG A 150 14.49 -7.71 -1.63
C ARG A 150 13.09 -7.11 -1.44
N ILE A 151 12.78 -6.03 -2.15
CA ILE A 151 11.42 -5.45 -2.13
C ILE A 151 10.43 -6.46 -2.70
N PHE A 152 10.77 -7.09 -3.83
CA PHE A 152 9.90 -8.04 -4.50
C PHE A 152 9.59 -9.26 -3.61
N GLU A 153 10.60 -9.85 -2.95
CA GLU A 153 10.42 -10.95 -1.99
C GLU A 153 9.54 -10.57 -0.79
N ILE A 154 9.73 -9.37 -0.25
CA ILE A 154 8.95 -8.88 0.88
C ILE A 154 7.49 -8.69 0.47
N GLU A 155 7.25 -8.00 -0.64
CA GLU A 155 5.89 -7.67 -1.08
C GLU A 155 5.16 -8.91 -1.62
N SER A 156 5.86 -9.86 -2.27
CA SER A 156 5.26 -11.12 -2.71
C SER A 156 4.80 -11.98 -1.53
N SER A 157 5.56 -12.01 -0.44
CA SER A 157 5.17 -12.76 0.77
C SER A 157 3.85 -12.26 1.38
N HIS A 158 3.52 -10.98 1.19
CA HIS A 158 2.26 -10.42 1.70
C HIS A 158 1.04 -10.92 0.91
N LEU A 159 1.21 -11.41 -0.32
CA LEU A 159 0.12 -12.02 -1.11
C LEU A 159 -0.51 -13.22 -0.37
N LEU A 160 0.21 -13.88 0.53
CA LEU A 160 -0.31 -14.99 1.34
C LEU A 160 -1.24 -14.55 2.48
N TYR A 161 -0.99 -13.39 3.09
CA TYR A 161 -1.53 -13.05 4.41
C TYR A 161 -2.41 -11.80 4.45
N ILE A 162 -2.40 -10.98 3.40
CA ILE A 162 -3.07 -9.67 3.42
C ILE A 162 -4.56 -9.77 3.06
N ASP A 163 -5.44 -8.90 3.58
CA ASP A 163 -6.85 -8.93 3.17
C ASP A 163 -7.04 -8.75 1.66
N SER A 164 -8.15 -9.27 1.14
CA SER A 164 -8.41 -9.37 -0.30
C SER A 164 -8.27 -8.03 -1.03
N LEU A 165 -8.69 -6.90 -0.44
CA LEU A 165 -8.55 -5.57 -1.05
C LEU A 165 -7.10 -5.11 -1.19
N TRP A 166 -6.28 -5.33 -0.16
CA TRP A 166 -4.89 -4.86 -0.13
C TRP A 166 -3.98 -5.60 -1.11
N ILE A 167 -4.42 -6.72 -1.65
CA ILE A 167 -3.66 -7.43 -2.67
C ILE A 167 -3.53 -6.61 -3.96
N ILE A 168 -4.48 -5.70 -4.23
CA ILE A 168 -4.53 -4.87 -5.44
C ILE A 168 -3.27 -3.99 -5.57
N PRO A 169 -3.03 -3.01 -4.68
CA PRO A 169 -1.87 -2.12 -4.82
C PRO A 169 -0.55 -2.87 -4.74
N LYS A 170 -0.51 -3.99 -4.00
CA LYS A 170 0.67 -4.88 -3.92
C LYS A 170 0.96 -5.54 -5.26
N ALA A 171 -0.05 -6.11 -5.91
CA ALA A 171 0.09 -6.71 -7.23
C ALA A 171 0.56 -5.68 -8.27
N LEU A 172 -0.01 -4.47 -8.27
CA LEU A 172 0.40 -3.42 -9.20
C LEU A 172 1.83 -2.93 -8.97
N ARG A 173 2.28 -2.87 -7.71
CA ARG A 173 3.66 -2.51 -7.38
C ARG A 173 4.64 -3.61 -7.79
N LEU A 174 4.27 -4.86 -7.56
CA LEU A 174 5.03 -6.02 -8.03
C LEU A 174 5.10 -6.05 -9.56
N ARG A 175 4.01 -5.75 -10.27
CA ARG A 175 3.97 -5.59 -11.75
C ARG A 175 5.00 -4.56 -12.21
N TYR A 176 4.99 -3.36 -11.62
CA TYR A 176 5.97 -2.33 -11.94
C TYR A 176 7.41 -2.80 -11.76
N LEU A 177 7.72 -3.46 -10.62
CA LEU A 177 9.06 -3.98 -10.37
C LEU A 177 9.43 -5.07 -11.37
N TYR A 178 8.48 -5.95 -11.69
CA TYR A 178 8.63 -7.04 -12.64
C TYR A 178 8.98 -6.51 -14.02
N ASP A 179 8.24 -5.53 -14.52
CA ASP A 179 8.43 -4.92 -15.84
C ASP A 179 9.74 -4.12 -15.89
N LYS A 180 9.99 -3.29 -14.88
CA LYS A 180 11.16 -2.38 -14.87
C LYS A 180 12.50 -3.11 -14.79
N PHE A 181 12.55 -4.23 -14.06
CA PHE A 181 13.77 -5.03 -13.88
C PHE A 181 13.65 -6.38 -14.58
N PHE A 182 12.82 -6.47 -15.62
CA PHE A 182 12.57 -7.71 -16.34
C PHE A 182 13.88 -8.28 -16.90
N SER A 183 14.67 -7.45 -17.58
CA SER A 183 15.95 -7.84 -18.19
C SER A 183 16.94 -8.42 -17.16
N GLU A 184 16.98 -7.88 -15.95
CA GLU A 184 17.95 -8.29 -14.94
C GLU A 184 17.46 -9.43 -14.04
N HIS A 185 16.15 -9.51 -13.77
CA HIS A 185 15.62 -10.29 -12.64
C HIS A 185 14.41 -11.16 -12.97
N HIS A 186 13.95 -11.23 -14.22
CA HIS A 186 12.76 -12.00 -14.62
C HIS A 186 12.71 -13.42 -14.03
N ALA A 187 13.78 -14.21 -14.20
CA ALA A 187 13.82 -15.59 -13.69
C ALA A 187 13.68 -15.65 -12.15
N THR A 188 14.35 -14.74 -11.44
CA THR A 188 14.30 -14.65 -9.98
C THR A 188 12.90 -14.28 -9.51
N PHE A 189 12.27 -13.27 -10.10
CA PHE A 189 10.92 -12.85 -9.75
C PHE A 189 9.88 -13.93 -10.07
N SER A 190 9.98 -14.56 -11.24
CA SER A 190 9.11 -15.67 -11.62
C SER A 190 9.19 -16.84 -10.65
N ARG A 191 10.40 -17.18 -10.17
CA ARG A 191 10.61 -18.20 -9.14
C ARG A 191 9.95 -17.80 -7.82
N ILE A 192 10.17 -16.58 -7.34
CA ILE A 192 9.56 -16.07 -6.09
C ILE A 192 8.03 -16.18 -6.15
N LEU A 193 7.39 -15.73 -7.23
CA LEU A 193 5.94 -15.82 -7.37
C LEU A 193 5.43 -17.27 -7.38
N SER A 194 6.17 -18.19 -8.02
CA SER A 194 5.85 -19.61 -8.02
C SER A 194 5.97 -20.23 -6.62
N ASP A 195 6.99 -19.84 -5.86
CA ASP A 195 7.20 -20.29 -4.48
C ASP A 195 6.05 -19.81 -3.58
N GLU A 196 5.61 -18.55 -3.73
CA GLU A 196 4.47 -18.03 -2.96
C GLU A 196 3.15 -18.76 -3.31
N LEU A 197 2.88 -19.03 -4.59
CA LEU A 197 1.70 -19.83 -4.97
C LEU A 197 1.77 -21.25 -4.40
N SER A 198 2.95 -21.88 -4.45
CA SER A 198 3.16 -23.22 -3.90
C SER A 198 2.92 -23.25 -2.39
N LYS A 199 3.40 -22.24 -1.66
CA LYS A 199 3.13 -22.08 -0.22
C LYS A 199 1.64 -21.92 0.06
N ALA A 200 0.90 -21.14 -0.73
CA ALA A 200 -0.54 -20.97 -0.56
C ALA A 200 -1.29 -22.31 -0.67
N ILE A 201 -0.89 -23.15 -1.63
CA ILE A 201 -1.47 -24.48 -1.83
C ILE A 201 -1.07 -25.42 -0.68
N GLN A 202 0.20 -25.46 -0.29
CA GLN A 202 0.70 -26.32 0.79
C GLN A 202 0.05 -25.97 2.14
N ASN A 203 -0.18 -24.69 2.41
CA ASN A 203 -0.84 -24.21 3.62
C ASN A 203 -2.36 -24.44 3.61
N SER A 204 -2.91 -25.09 2.59
CA SER A 204 -4.35 -25.36 2.44
C SER A 204 -5.20 -24.09 2.57
N CYS A 205 -4.73 -22.98 1.99
CA CYS A 205 -5.52 -21.75 1.91
C CYS A 205 -6.85 -22.03 1.19
N ALA A 206 -7.89 -21.27 1.56
CA ALA A 206 -9.20 -21.38 0.89
C ALA A 206 -9.06 -21.20 -0.63
N GLU A 207 -9.88 -21.92 -1.40
CA GLU A 207 -9.83 -21.90 -2.87
C GLU A 207 -9.93 -20.46 -3.43
N GLU A 208 -10.80 -19.64 -2.85
CA GLU A 208 -10.95 -18.22 -3.18
C GLU A 208 -9.62 -17.46 -3.03
N ARG A 209 -8.86 -17.74 -1.96
CA ARG A 209 -7.57 -17.11 -1.72
C ARG A 209 -6.52 -17.55 -2.73
N ILE A 210 -6.45 -18.84 -3.04
CA ILE A 210 -5.52 -19.37 -4.04
C ILE A 210 -5.79 -18.73 -5.40
N ARG A 211 -7.06 -18.64 -5.81
CA ARG A 211 -7.47 -17.98 -7.06
C ARG A 211 -7.12 -16.51 -7.10
N LEU A 212 -7.30 -15.80 -5.99
CA LEU A 212 -6.93 -14.39 -5.87
C LEU A 212 -5.42 -14.20 -6.04
N ILE A 213 -4.60 -15.06 -5.43
CA ILE A 213 -3.13 -15.04 -5.59
C ILE A 213 -2.74 -15.36 -7.04
N GLN A 214 -3.34 -16.37 -7.66
CA GLN A 214 -3.11 -16.69 -9.08
C GLN A 214 -3.44 -15.50 -10.00
N THR A 215 -4.56 -14.84 -9.74
CA THR A 215 -4.98 -13.64 -10.47
C THR A 215 -3.98 -12.50 -10.29
N ALA A 216 -3.52 -12.24 -9.05
CA ALA A 216 -2.49 -11.24 -8.79
C ALA A 216 -1.17 -11.57 -9.53
N ILE A 217 -0.74 -12.83 -9.55
CA ILE A 217 0.46 -13.28 -10.28
C ILE A 217 0.30 -13.06 -11.80
N ALA A 218 -0.87 -13.37 -12.36
CA ALA A 218 -1.18 -13.10 -13.77
C ALA A 218 -1.05 -11.61 -14.10
N VAL A 219 -1.59 -10.73 -13.23
CA VAL A 219 -1.43 -9.27 -13.36
C VAL A 219 0.03 -8.84 -13.27
N ILE A 220 0.79 -9.36 -12.31
CA ILE A 220 2.21 -9.03 -12.12
C ILE A 220 3.03 -9.39 -13.36
N LYS A 221 2.71 -10.51 -14.00
CA LYS A 221 3.41 -11.01 -15.19
C LYS A 221 2.85 -10.44 -16.50
N SER A 222 1.78 -9.64 -16.45
CA SER A 222 1.01 -9.23 -17.62
C SER A 222 0.59 -10.42 -18.51
N ASP A 223 0.15 -11.51 -17.91
CA ASP A 223 -0.18 -12.79 -18.58
C ASP A 223 -1.67 -13.16 -18.39
N PRO A 224 -2.56 -12.74 -19.30
CA PRO A 224 -4.00 -13.00 -19.19
C PRO A 224 -4.38 -14.48 -19.33
N GLU A 225 -3.56 -15.28 -20.01
CA GLU A 225 -3.81 -16.71 -20.21
C GLU A 225 -3.66 -17.50 -18.90
N SER A 226 -2.91 -16.96 -17.94
CA SER A 226 -2.73 -17.53 -16.60
C SER A 226 -3.89 -17.23 -15.64
N LEU A 227 -4.94 -16.53 -16.06
CA LEU A 227 -6.08 -16.21 -15.20
C LEU A 227 -6.90 -17.46 -14.80
N PRO A 228 -7.38 -17.55 -13.54
CA PRO A 228 -8.26 -18.64 -13.14
C PRO A 228 -9.57 -18.65 -13.96
N LYS A 229 -10.00 -19.83 -14.42
CA LYS A 229 -11.26 -19.96 -15.18
C LYS A 229 -12.50 -19.63 -14.34
N GLY A 230 -13.56 -19.17 -15.01
CA GLY A 230 -14.85 -18.83 -14.41
C GLY A 230 -14.93 -17.39 -13.88
N GLU A 231 -16.09 -17.05 -13.31
CA GLU A 231 -16.36 -15.73 -12.73
C GLU A 231 -15.47 -15.45 -11.50
N PRO A 232 -15.10 -14.18 -11.26
CA PRO A 232 -14.36 -13.79 -10.06
C PRO A 232 -15.21 -14.06 -8.81
N LYS A 233 -14.59 -14.64 -7.78
CA LYS A 233 -15.23 -14.97 -6.49
C LYS A 233 -15.12 -13.84 -5.47
N SER A 234 -14.26 -12.86 -5.71
CA SER A 234 -14.09 -11.68 -4.87
C SER A 234 -14.01 -10.40 -5.69
N PHE A 235 -14.30 -9.28 -5.05
CA PHE A 235 -14.11 -7.95 -5.65
C PHE A 235 -12.68 -7.73 -6.13
N ALA A 236 -11.69 -8.08 -5.29
CA ALA A 236 -10.29 -7.88 -5.64
C ALA A 236 -9.84 -8.72 -6.83
N GLU A 237 -10.38 -9.95 -6.95
CA GLU A 237 -10.15 -10.79 -8.13
C GLU A 237 -10.75 -10.15 -9.39
N LYS A 238 -11.98 -9.63 -9.29
CA LYS A 238 -12.63 -8.92 -10.40
C LYS A 238 -11.81 -7.71 -10.83
N TRP A 239 -11.42 -6.86 -9.90
CA TRP A 239 -10.66 -5.64 -10.16
C TRP A 239 -9.33 -5.95 -10.87
N LEU A 240 -8.57 -6.90 -10.33
CA LEU A 240 -7.30 -7.32 -10.92
C LEU A 240 -7.44 -7.90 -12.34
N ARG A 241 -8.56 -8.56 -12.65
CA ARG A 241 -8.81 -9.05 -14.01
C ARG A 241 -9.06 -7.92 -15.01
N GLU A 242 -9.69 -6.82 -14.59
CA GLU A 242 -9.92 -5.67 -15.47
C GLU A 242 -8.59 -4.98 -15.85
N GLU A 243 -7.59 -4.97 -14.97
CA GLU A 243 -6.24 -4.43 -15.26
C GLU A 243 -5.49 -5.15 -16.40
N LEU A 244 -5.93 -6.35 -16.78
CA LEU A 244 -5.36 -7.13 -17.89
C LEU A 244 -6.18 -7.02 -19.18
N ARG A 245 -7.36 -6.38 -19.13
CA ARG A 245 -8.25 -6.18 -20.29
C ARG A 245 -8.03 -4.85 -21.01
N VAL A 246 -7.25 -3.96 -20.39
CA VAL A 246 -6.80 -2.66 -20.94
C VAL A 246 -5.48 -2.84 -21.67
#